data_AF-A0A1Q3JYB0-F1
#
_entry.id   AF-A0A1Q3JYB0-F1
#
_cell.length_a   1.000
_cell.length_b   1.000
_cell.length_c   1.000
_cell.angle_alpha   90.00
_cell.angle_beta   90.00
_cell.angle_gamma   90.00
#
_symmetry.space_group_name_H-M   'P 1'
#
loop_
_entity.id
_entity.type
_entity.pdbx_description
1 polymer ?
#
loop_
_entity_poly.entity_id
_entity_poly.type
_entity_poly.pdbx_seq_one_letter_code
_entity_poly.pdbx_strand_id
1 'polypeptide(L)'
;MASQWQYQVRFDVNDPAAAESIRRQVHEPALAGLFDILARHRAVPKCQFDAFSEYVAAAEERGIESYPLYHWTKATIDNSAKKEKYLKSFTLYVDDREVYAKEIADSLEADLQPLVTGGLIMRLSKYDTNPSTNPQPPQRGGEQG
;
A
#
# COMPACT_ATOMS: atom_id res chain seq x y z
N MET A 1 -1.12 -18.29 23.43
CA MET A 1 -1.61 -16.92 23.22
C MET A 1 -1.92 -16.78 21.76
N ALA A 2 -3.20 -16.69 21.37
CA ALA A 2 -3.56 -16.53 19.98
C ALA A 2 -3.18 -15.10 19.57
N SER A 3 -1.98 -14.93 19.02
CA SER A 3 -1.57 -13.68 18.39
C SER A 3 -2.58 -13.41 17.29
N GLN A 4 -3.50 -12.46 17.53
CA GLN A 4 -4.48 -12.05 16.55
C GLN A 4 -3.69 -11.41 15.42
N TRP A 5 -3.53 -12.14 14.30
CA TRP A 5 -2.80 -11.63 13.15
C TRP A 5 -3.41 -10.31 12.74
N GLN A 6 -2.55 -9.33 12.47
CA GLN A 6 -2.97 -8.07 11.90
C GLN A 6 -3.02 -8.21 10.39
N TYR A 7 -3.83 -7.38 9.76
CA TYR A 7 -4.16 -7.39 8.35
C TYR A 7 -3.89 -6.02 7.77
N GLN A 8 -3.46 -6.01 6.52
CA GLN A 8 -3.20 -4.83 5.73
C GLN A 8 -3.97 -4.96 4.43
N VAL A 9 -4.85 -4.00 4.17
CA VAL A 9 -5.54 -3.90 2.89
C VAL A 9 -4.75 -2.99 1.97
N ARG A 10 -4.55 -3.45 0.74
CA ARG A 10 -3.96 -2.70 -0.36
C ARG A 10 -4.90 -2.75 -1.54
N PHE A 11 -4.93 -1.69 -2.32
CA PHE A 11 -5.71 -1.65 -3.54
C PHE A 11 -4.91 -1.04 -4.68
N ASP A 12 -5.14 -1.55 -5.88
CA ASP A 12 -4.57 -1.06 -7.11
C ASP A 12 -5.66 -0.35 -7.90
N VAL A 13 -5.35 0.80 -8.48
CA VAL A 13 -6.24 1.52 -9.39
C VAL A 13 -5.83 1.29 -10.83
N ASN A 14 -6.80 1.23 -11.74
CA ASN A 14 -6.50 1.02 -13.15
C ASN A 14 -5.96 2.31 -13.78
N ASP A 15 -6.63 3.42 -13.44
CA ASP A 15 -6.42 4.71 -14.05
C ASP A 15 -5.31 5.50 -13.33
N PRO A 16 -4.25 5.92 -14.05
CA PRO A 16 -3.16 6.69 -13.47
C PRO A 16 -3.58 8.10 -13.04
N ALA A 17 -4.59 8.71 -13.67
CA ALA A 17 -5.10 10.01 -13.24
C ALA A 17 -5.87 9.87 -11.92
N ALA A 18 -6.68 8.81 -11.77
CA ALA A 18 -7.29 8.48 -10.48
C ALA A 18 -6.23 8.22 -9.40
N ALA A 19 -5.15 7.50 -9.72
CA ALA A 19 -4.02 7.29 -8.82
C ALA A 19 -3.41 8.62 -8.36
N GLU A 20 -3.15 9.53 -9.31
CA GLU A 20 -2.57 10.83 -9.00
C GLU A 20 -3.51 11.67 -8.11
N SER A 21 -4.81 11.67 -8.41
CA SER A 21 -5.82 12.35 -7.60
C SER A 21 -5.89 11.79 -6.18
N ILE A 22 -5.84 10.47 -6.00
CA ILE A 22 -5.78 9.85 -4.66
C ILE A 22 -4.52 10.28 -3.92
N ARG A 23 -3.37 10.23 -4.60
CA ARG A 23 -2.06 10.60 -4.01
C ARG A 23 -2.00 12.08 -3.61
N ARG A 24 -2.58 12.97 -4.42
CA ARG A 24 -2.69 14.41 -4.11
C ARG A 24 -3.86 14.73 -3.17
N GLN A 25 -4.64 13.73 -2.75
CA GLN A 25 -5.88 13.88 -1.99
C GLN A 25 -6.86 14.88 -2.64
N VAL A 26 -6.92 14.87 -3.97
CA VAL A 26 -7.88 15.69 -4.72
C VAL A 26 -9.24 15.02 -4.59
N HIS A 27 -10.18 15.73 -3.96
CA HIS A 27 -11.58 15.32 -3.85
C HIS A 27 -12.30 15.51 -5.19
N GLU A 28 -12.00 14.61 -6.13
CA GLU A 28 -12.77 14.46 -7.35
C GLU A 28 -14.14 13.84 -7.01
N PRO A 29 -15.23 14.26 -7.66
CA PRO A 29 -16.56 13.68 -7.43
C PRO A 29 -16.60 12.16 -7.71
N ALA A 30 -15.78 11.68 -8.64
CA ALA A 30 -15.62 10.25 -8.92
C ALA A 30 -14.92 9.47 -7.80
N LEU A 31 -14.09 10.15 -6.98
CA LEU A 31 -13.38 9.59 -5.84
C LEU A 31 -14.06 9.90 -4.50
N ALA A 32 -15.08 10.75 -4.47
CA ALA A 32 -15.75 11.17 -3.26
C ALA A 32 -16.25 9.97 -2.44
N GLY A 33 -16.81 8.95 -3.10
CA GLY A 33 -17.22 7.71 -2.43
C GLY A 33 -16.05 6.95 -1.79
N LEU A 34 -14.90 6.88 -2.47
CA LEU A 34 -13.68 6.30 -1.90
C LEU A 34 -13.23 7.07 -0.66
N PHE A 35 -13.08 8.39 -0.76
CA PHE A 35 -12.62 9.19 0.37
C PHE A 35 -13.60 9.18 1.56
N ASP A 36 -14.91 9.12 1.32
CA ASP A 36 -15.93 8.99 2.38
C ASP A 36 -15.79 7.67 3.14
N ILE A 37 -15.66 6.56 2.42
CA ILE A 37 -15.40 5.23 3.00
C ILE A 37 -14.12 5.26 3.84
N LEU A 38 -13.04 5.80 3.26
CA LEU A 38 -11.75 5.88 3.93
C LEU A 38 -11.84 6.74 5.20
N ALA A 39 -12.49 7.91 5.13
CA ALA A 39 -12.70 8.78 6.29
C ALA A 39 -13.54 8.11 7.38
N ARG A 40 -14.60 7.39 7.01
CA ARG A 40 -15.45 6.62 7.95
C ARG A 40 -14.64 5.60 8.74
N HIS A 41 -13.71 4.91 8.07
CA HIS A 41 -12.83 3.92 8.67
C HIS A 41 -11.55 4.50 9.28
N ARG A 42 -11.36 5.84 9.25
CA ARG A 42 -10.09 6.51 9.58
C ARG A 42 -8.90 5.90 8.84
N ALA A 43 -9.14 5.48 7.62
CA ALA A 43 -8.18 4.91 6.71
C ALA A 43 -7.58 6.01 5.83
N VAL A 44 -6.27 5.97 5.61
CA VAL A 44 -5.56 6.87 4.71
C VAL A 44 -4.86 6.06 3.64
N PRO A 45 -5.08 6.35 2.35
CA PRO A 45 -4.38 5.69 1.27
C PRO A 45 -2.99 6.27 1.13
N LYS A 46 -1.97 5.46 1.40
CA LYS A 46 -0.57 5.80 1.19
C LYS A 46 -0.06 5.09 -0.05
N CYS A 47 0.42 5.86 -1.02
CA CYS A 47 0.98 5.30 -2.25
C CYS A 47 2.25 4.48 -1.93
N GLN A 48 2.32 3.25 -2.44
CA GLN A 48 3.44 2.35 -2.15
C GLN A 48 4.77 2.92 -2.68
N PHE A 49 4.73 3.60 -3.84
CA PHE A 49 5.90 4.27 -4.40
C PHE A 49 6.40 5.42 -3.52
N ASP A 50 5.48 6.18 -2.94
CA ASP A 50 5.80 7.30 -2.05
C ASP A 50 6.46 6.79 -0.77
N ALA A 51 5.87 5.76 -0.15
CA ALA A 51 6.45 5.07 1.00
C ALA A 51 7.86 4.51 0.72
N PHE A 52 8.08 3.96 -0.47
CA PHE A 52 9.41 3.52 -0.91
C PHE A 52 10.39 4.69 -1.07
N SER A 53 9.95 5.81 -1.64
CA SER A 53 10.79 7.00 -1.81
C SER A 53 11.15 7.63 -0.47
N GLU A 54 10.18 7.74 0.44
CA GLU A 54 10.38 8.19 1.83
C GLU A 54 11.34 7.26 2.58
N TYR A 55 11.22 5.94 2.42
CA TYR A 55 12.13 4.97 3.03
C TYR A 55 13.57 5.13 2.52
N VAL A 56 13.76 5.33 1.21
CA VAL A 56 15.07 5.56 0.59
C VAL A 56 15.66 6.90 1.07
N ALA A 57 14.88 7.97 1.08
CA ALA A 57 15.32 9.28 1.58
C ALA A 57 15.71 9.23 3.05
N ALA A 58 14.89 8.61 3.90
CA ALA A 58 15.19 8.45 5.33
C ALA A 58 16.44 7.60 5.56
N ALA A 59 16.68 6.58 4.73
CA ALA A 59 17.90 5.77 4.76
C ALA A 59 19.14 6.58 4.36
N GLU A 60 19.02 7.46 3.36
CA GLU A 60 20.13 8.34 2.94
C GLU A 60 20.45 9.38 4.00
N GLU A 61 19.45 9.90 4.72
CA GLU A 61 19.67 10.84 5.82
C GLU A 61 20.20 10.18 7.11
N ARG A 62 19.67 9.02 7.49
CA ARG A 62 20.00 8.35 8.77
C ARG A 62 21.11 7.31 8.66
N GLY A 63 21.52 6.95 7.45
CA GLY A 63 22.49 5.90 7.16
C GLY A 63 21.83 4.60 6.71
N ILE A 64 22.20 4.16 5.50
CA ILE A 64 21.62 3.00 4.81
C ILE A 64 21.86 1.65 5.52
N GLU A 65 22.77 1.61 6.51
CA GLU A 65 23.14 0.41 7.25
C GLU A 65 21.97 -0.18 8.06
N SER A 66 21.12 0.70 8.62
CA SER A 66 19.89 0.30 9.33
C SER A 66 18.73 -0.05 8.37
N TYR A 67 18.92 0.13 7.07
CA TYR A 67 17.88 0.00 6.06
C TYR A 67 18.20 -1.17 5.11
N PRO A 68 17.95 -2.43 5.53
CA PRO A 68 18.27 -3.62 4.75
C PRO A 68 17.63 -3.67 3.36
N LEU A 69 16.48 -3.02 3.20
CA LEU A 69 15.75 -2.98 1.95
C LEU A 69 16.17 -1.83 1.05
N TYR A 70 17.05 -0.93 1.49
CA TYR A 70 17.41 0.28 0.76
C TYR A 70 17.78 0.00 -0.71
N HIS A 71 18.71 -0.91 -0.95
CA HIS A 71 19.16 -1.23 -2.31
C HIS A 71 18.03 -1.80 -3.18
N TRP A 72 17.21 -2.69 -2.63
CA TRP A 72 16.08 -3.27 -3.35
C TRP A 72 14.99 -2.23 -3.63
N THR A 73 14.67 -1.40 -2.63
CA THR A 73 13.68 -0.33 -2.73
C THR A 73 14.13 0.71 -3.75
N LYS A 74 15.40 1.13 -3.70
CA LYS A 74 16.00 2.06 -4.66
C LYS A 74 15.97 1.50 -6.09
N ALA A 75 16.39 0.25 -6.30
CA ALA A 75 16.30 -0.40 -7.60
C ALA A 75 14.84 -0.58 -8.07
N THR A 76 13.89 -0.70 -7.16
CA THR A 76 12.47 -0.84 -7.46
C THR A 76 11.83 0.48 -7.90
N ILE A 77 12.19 1.60 -7.27
CA ILE A 77 11.71 2.94 -7.66
C ILE A 77 12.41 3.48 -8.91
N ASP A 78 13.65 3.05 -9.17
CA ASP A 78 14.43 3.39 -10.37
C ASP A 78 13.91 2.65 -11.63
N ASN A 79 13.39 1.42 -11.45
CA ASN A 79 12.77 0.66 -12.53
C ASN A 79 11.40 1.23 -12.91
N SER A 80 11.30 1.88 -14.07
CA SER A 80 10.06 2.50 -14.58
C SER A 80 8.85 1.56 -14.59
N ALA A 81 9.02 0.30 -15.02
CA ALA A 81 7.91 -0.66 -15.10
C ALA A 81 7.36 -1.01 -13.70
N LYS A 82 8.25 -1.16 -12.71
CA LYS A 82 7.84 -1.38 -11.31
C LYS A 82 7.25 -0.11 -10.72
N LYS A 83 7.87 1.05 -10.97
CA LYS A 83 7.39 2.35 -10.53
C LYS A 83 5.95 2.61 -10.97
N GLU A 84 5.63 2.41 -12.25
CA GLU A 84 4.26 2.57 -12.75
C GLU A 84 3.27 1.65 -12.04
N LYS A 85 3.66 0.41 -11.75
CA LYS A 85 2.84 -0.53 -10.96
C LYS A 85 2.62 -0.04 -9.53
N TYR A 86 3.67 0.40 -8.84
CA TYR A 86 3.56 0.87 -7.45
C TYR A 86 2.94 2.26 -7.30
N LEU A 87 3.00 3.09 -8.34
CA LEU A 87 2.29 4.38 -8.38
C LEU A 87 0.77 4.19 -8.38
N LYS A 88 0.30 3.09 -8.98
CA LYS A 88 -1.11 2.70 -8.99
C LYS A 88 -1.51 1.87 -7.77
N SER A 89 -0.57 1.55 -6.89
CA SER A 89 -0.80 0.69 -5.73
C SER A 89 -0.79 1.52 -4.44
N PHE A 90 -1.85 1.35 -3.66
CA PHE A 90 -2.08 2.11 -2.43
C PHE A 90 -2.26 1.15 -1.27
N THR A 91 -1.53 1.43 -0.19
CA THR A 91 -1.64 0.72 1.08
C THR A 91 -2.50 1.55 2.03
N LEU A 92 -3.46 0.92 2.68
CA LEU A 92 -4.38 1.60 3.58
C LEU A 92 -3.85 1.58 5.01
N TYR A 93 -3.74 2.76 5.60
CA TYR A 93 -3.30 2.96 6.98
C TYR A 93 -4.52 3.33 7.81
N VAL A 94 -4.89 2.51 8.78
CA VAL A 94 -6.03 2.79 9.68
C VAL A 94 -5.48 3.30 11.01
N ASP A 95 -5.93 4.48 11.45
CA ASP A 95 -5.48 5.07 12.72
C ASP A 95 -3.94 5.20 12.79
N ASP A 96 -3.32 5.63 11.68
CA ASP A 96 -1.86 5.71 11.49
C ASP A 96 -1.13 4.35 11.48
N ARG A 97 -1.87 3.24 11.47
CA ARG A 97 -1.28 1.88 11.44
C ARG A 97 -1.42 1.24 10.07
N GLU A 98 -0.31 0.74 9.56
CA GLU A 98 -0.29 0.00 8.30
C GLU A 98 -0.98 -1.37 8.38
N VAL A 99 -1.11 -1.91 9.61
CA VAL A 99 -1.71 -3.22 9.90
C VAL A 99 -2.69 -3.08 11.07
N TYR A 100 -3.82 -3.77 10.98
CA TYR A 100 -4.95 -3.64 11.91
C TYR A 100 -5.69 -4.96 12.10
N ALA A 101 -6.65 -5.02 13.02
CA ALA A 101 -7.42 -6.24 13.28
C ALA A 101 -8.18 -6.71 12.03
N LYS A 102 -8.38 -8.04 11.93
CA LYS A 102 -9.12 -8.67 10.83
C LYS A 102 -10.48 -8.02 10.58
N GLU A 103 -11.20 -7.69 11.65
CA GLU A 103 -12.55 -7.13 11.59
C GLU A 103 -12.59 -5.77 10.87
N ILE A 104 -11.57 -4.95 11.10
CA ILE A 104 -11.38 -3.66 10.41
C ILE A 104 -11.09 -3.92 8.93
N ALA A 105 -10.19 -4.86 8.64
CA ALA A 105 -9.84 -5.22 7.27
C ALA A 105 -11.02 -5.79 6.48
N ASP A 106 -11.85 -6.61 7.11
CA ASP A 106 -13.04 -7.21 6.50
C ASP A 106 -14.10 -6.15 6.20
N SER A 107 -14.37 -5.26 7.18
CA SER A 107 -15.32 -4.16 6.99
C SER A 107 -14.86 -3.20 5.88
N LEU A 108 -13.59 -2.83 5.90
CA LEU A 108 -13.01 -1.94 4.90
C LEU A 108 -12.97 -2.58 3.51
N GLU A 109 -12.68 -3.89 3.42
CA GLU A 109 -12.75 -4.63 2.16
C GLU A 109 -14.19 -4.65 1.60
N ALA A 110 -15.19 -4.89 2.45
CA ALA A 110 -16.59 -4.90 2.07
C ALA A 110 -17.08 -3.53 1.58
N ASP A 111 -16.69 -2.45 2.25
CA ASP A 111 -17.02 -1.08 1.82
C ASP A 111 -16.29 -0.68 0.53
N LEU A 112 -15.08 -1.19 0.28
CA LEU A 112 -14.34 -0.93 -0.97
C LEU A 112 -14.78 -1.80 -2.14
N GLN A 113 -15.40 -2.96 -1.88
CA GLN A 113 -15.92 -3.87 -2.91
C GLN A 113 -16.78 -3.20 -3.99
N PRO A 114 -17.76 -2.30 -3.68
CA PRO A 114 -18.52 -1.59 -4.71
C PRO A 114 -17.65 -0.72 -5.62
N LEU A 115 -16.52 -0.19 -5.14
CA LEU A 115 -15.58 0.59 -5.96
C LEU A 115 -14.76 -0.32 -6.90
N VAL A 116 -14.52 -1.56 -6.48
CA VAL A 116 -13.93 -2.60 -7.35
C VAL A 116 -14.90 -2.95 -8.46
N THR A 117 -16.17 -3.21 -8.12
CA THR A 117 -17.22 -3.50 -9.10
C THR A 117 -17.50 -2.31 -10.02
N GLY A 118 -17.39 -1.09 -9.50
CA GLY A 118 -17.50 0.15 -10.28
C GLY A 118 -16.32 0.43 -11.21
N GLY A 119 -15.26 -0.40 -11.17
CA GLY A 119 -14.08 -0.26 -12.02
C GLY A 119 -13.10 0.83 -11.60
N LEU A 120 -13.34 1.51 -10.47
CA LEU A 120 -12.42 2.51 -9.92
C LEU A 120 -11.17 1.82 -9.34
N ILE A 121 -11.40 0.78 -8.54
CA ILE A 121 -10.35 -0.07 -8.01
C ILE A 121 -10.19 -1.26 -8.96
N MET A 122 -9.00 -1.43 -9.51
CA MET A 122 -8.66 -2.57 -10.36
C MET A 122 -8.57 -3.86 -9.55
N ARG A 123 -7.94 -3.78 -8.38
CA ARG A 123 -7.65 -4.94 -7.55
C ARG A 123 -7.64 -4.54 -6.09
N LEU A 124 -8.24 -5.37 -5.25
CA LEU A 124 -8.17 -5.27 -3.80
C LEU A 124 -7.43 -6.49 -3.27
N SER A 125 -6.42 -6.30 -2.43
CA SER A 125 -5.58 -7.35 -1.88
C SER A 125 -5.45 -7.16 -0.38
N LYS A 126 -5.84 -8.18 0.39
CA LYS A 126 -5.74 -8.21 1.84
C LYS A 126 -4.61 -9.16 2.23
N TYR A 127 -3.62 -8.63 2.95
CA TYR A 127 -2.46 -9.38 3.44
C TYR A 127 -2.54 -9.52 4.94
N ASP A 128 -2.15 -10.66 5.48
CA ASP A 128 -1.98 -10.87 6.91
C ASP A 128 -0.51 -10.85 7.32
N THR A 129 -0.24 -10.37 8.52
CA THR A 129 1.10 -10.33 9.16
C THR A 129 1.66 -11.70 9.51
N ASN A 130 0.98 -12.77 9.09
CA ASN A 130 1.45 -14.12 9.26
C ASN A 130 2.72 -14.33 8.43
N PRO A 131 3.86 -14.69 9.07
CA PRO A 131 5.12 -14.88 8.37
C PRO A 131 5.07 -15.99 7.30
N SER A 132 4.09 -16.90 7.36
CA SER A 132 3.90 -17.96 6.37
C SER A 132 3.21 -17.51 5.08
N THR A 133 2.47 -16.40 5.08
CA THR A 133 1.73 -15.88 3.92
C THR A 133 2.24 -14.52 3.46
N ASN A 134 2.92 -13.78 4.33
CA ASN A 134 3.47 -12.48 3.98
C ASN A 134 4.69 -12.63 3.05
N PRO A 135 4.76 -11.88 1.92
CA PRO A 135 5.92 -11.91 1.04
C PRO A 135 7.15 -11.53 1.84
N GLN A 136 8.05 -12.49 2.00
CA GLN A 136 9.32 -12.24 2.67
C GLN A 136 10.10 -11.25 1.80
N PRO A 137 10.64 -10.18 2.39
CA PRO A 137 11.59 -9.37 1.66
C PRO A 137 12.70 -10.28 1.13
N PRO A 138 13.19 -10.07 -0.10
CA PRO A 138 14.29 -10.86 -0.62
C PRO A 138 15.43 -10.81 0.39
N GLN A 139 15.84 -11.98 0.89
CA GLN A 139 16.98 -12.07 1.78
C GLN A 139 18.17 -11.39 1.10
N ARG A 140 18.89 -10.53 1.84
CA ARG A 140 20.14 -9.91 1.41
C ARG A 140 21.06 -11.03 0.87
N GLY A 141 21.11 -11.25 -0.45
CA GLY A 141 21.98 -12.25 -1.07
C GLY A 141 21.34 -13.29 -2.00
N GLY A 142 20.26 -12.98 -2.72
CA GLY A 142 19.79 -13.84 -3.82
C GLY A 142 19.99 -13.17 -5.17
N GLU A 143 21.13 -13.43 -5.81
CA GLU A 143 21.30 -13.26 -7.26
C GLU A 143 20.09 -13.90 -7.97
N GLN A 144 19.37 -13.11 -8.76
CA GLN A 144 18.48 -13.69 -9.77
C GLN A 144 19.38 -14.10 -10.93
N GLY A 145 19.74 -15.39 -10.96
CA GLY A 145 20.26 -16.04 -12.15
C GLY A 145 19.20 -16.23 -13.22
#